data_AF-A0A7S1XCA5-F1
#
_entry.id   AF-A0A7S1XCA5-F1
#
_cell.length_a   1.000
_cell.length_b   1.000
_cell.length_c   1.000
_cell.angle_alpha   90.00
_cell.angle_beta   90.00
_cell.angle_gamma   90.00
#
_symmetry.space_group_name_H-M   'P 1'
#
loop_
_entity.id
_entity.type
_entity.pdbx_description
1 polymer ?
#
loop_
_entity_poly.entity_id
_entity_poly.type
_entity_poly.pdbx_seq_one_letter_code
_entity_poly.pdbx_strand_id
1 'polypeptide(L)'
;QSRPPHHRPPPSHATLDEATLDRSESTVISSAYSMALVTSISRGAVSVGSSQHAARRSRSSAAAAVPTVTHVLDSHRRFGAAPAAALRSNVIPGASILRRRARAAPSRGGKEETLMCGIIGIFKSDGHAAAEVYEGLLMLQHRGQDSAGIVTYDGESFVEKKDNGLVKDVFNEVEIKEKLVGNIAMGHVRYPTAGTSSAQEAQPFFVNSPLGIYLIHNGNLTNTDELRDMLNSSLSFFNRHMRTKSDSEVLLNVLADEVHRAHQACLRDSTCDPLKKKGDFLFEAVGSLMQQVEGAYSCIAEVSGVGLMAFRDPHGIRPLVLGHRAGLDGQDEWCVSSEDCAFGPIGFTRVR
;
A
#
# COMPACT_ATOMS: atom_id res chain seq x y z
N GLN A 1 35.26 -59.03 47.90
CA GLN A 1 34.92 -58.48 49.23
C GLN A 1 35.46 -57.07 49.33
N SER A 2 34.61 -56.12 49.73
CA SER A 2 34.86 -54.76 50.28
C SER A 2 34.26 -53.60 49.49
N ARG A 3 33.66 -52.69 50.28
CA ARG A 3 32.59 -51.70 50.04
C ARG A 3 33.02 -50.43 49.28
N PRO A 4 32.05 -49.62 48.79
CA PRO A 4 32.26 -48.26 48.28
C PRO A 4 32.08 -47.17 49.35
N PRO A 5 32.49 -45.91 49.08
CA PRO A 5 31.86 -44.72 49.65
C PRO A 5 31.73 -43.58 48.61
N HIS A 6 30.99 -42.48 48.74
CA HIS A 6 29.89 -41.99 49.58
C HIS A 6 29.39 -40.69 48.90
N HIS A 7 28.08 -40.43 48.91
CA HIS A 7 27.48 -39.13 48.60
C HIS A 7 27.95 -38.01 49.55
N ARG A 8 28.14 -36.80 49.03
CA ARG A 8 28.16 -35.53 49.81
C ARG A 8 27.01 -34.61 49.33
N PRO A 9 26.32 -33.90 50.23
CA PRO A 9 25.31 -32.88 49.89
C PRO A 9 25.93 -31.48 49.76
N PRO A 10 25.24 -30.50 49.14
CA PRO A 10 25.68 -29.10 49.11
C PRO A 10 25.18 -28.32 50.35
N PRO A 11 25.93 -27.29 50.82
CA PRO A 11 25.43 -26.36 51.82
C PRO A 11 24.77 -25.11 51.20
N SER A 12 23.91 -24.53 52.04
CA SER A 12 22.98 -23.42 51.87
C SER A 12 23.59 -22.01 51.95
N HIS A 13 22.89 -21.08 51.27
CA HIS A 13 22.65 -19.66 51.59
C HIS A 13 23.71 -18.81 52.31
N ALA A 14 24.08 -17.70 51.65
CA ALA A 14 24.40 -16.44 52.33
C ALA A 14 23.83 -15.26 51.52
N THR A 15 22.92 -14.55 52.17
CA THR A 15 22.42 -13.19 51.92
C THR A 15 23.53 -12.14 52.01
N LEU A 16 23.41 -11.02 51.28
CA LEU A 16 23.85 -9.70 51.74
C LEU A 16 23.20 -8.58 50.91
N ASP A 17 22.99 -7.46 51.60
CA ASP A 17 22.02 -6.39 51.39
C ASP A 17 22.39 -5.29 50.38
N GLU A 18 21.31 -4.59 50.00
CA GLU A 18 21.13 -3.20 49.62
C GLU A 18 22.31 -2.21 49.70
N ALA A 19 22.46 -1.40 48.63
CA ALA A 19 22.60 0.04 48.74
C ALA A 19 22.10 0.77 47.47
N THR A 20 21.04 1.55 47.69
CA THR A 20 20.33 2.56 46.89
C THR A 20 21.18 3.70 46.30
N LEU A 21 20.79 4.18 45.11
CA LEU A 21 20.60 5.59 44.69
C LEU A 21 20.00 5.58 43.26
N ASP A 22 18.69 5.80 43.03
CA ASP A 22 17.97 7.10 42.92
C ASP A 22 18.56 7.98 41.81
N ARG A 23 17.89 8.54 40.78
CA ARG A 23 16.51 8.87 40.38
C ARG A 23 16.65 9.31 38.88
N SER A 24 15.73 9.21 37.92
CA SER A 24 14.40 9.83 37.77
C SER A 24 13.85 9.42 36.39
N GLU A 25 12.71 8.72 36.31
CA GLU A 25 11.38 9.25 35.95
C GLU A 25 11.19 9.72 34.49
N SER A 26 10.41 8.93 33.74
CA SER A 26 9.17 9.43 33.10
C SER A 26 8.34 8.25 32.57
N THR A 27 7.39 7.82 33.40
CA THR A 27 6.24 6.97 33.07
C THR A 27 5.00 7.88 32.88
N VAL A 28 3.92 7.32 32.31
CA VAL A 28 2.54 7.85 32.17
C VAL A 28 2.37 8.57 30.81
N ILE A 29 1.51 8.14 29.86
CA ILE A 29 0.07 7.80 29.97
C ILE A 29 -0.35 6.72 28.94
N SER A 30 -1.10 5.73 29.44
CA SER A 30 -1.96 4.80 28.71
C SER A 30 -3.41 5.27 28.78
N SER A 31 -4.22 4.85 27.80
CA SER A 31 -5.69 4.78 27.80
C SER A 31 -6.48 6.08 27.56
N ALA A 32 -7.06 6.18 26.35
CA ALA A 32 -8.48 6.44 26.14
C ALA A 32 -8.74 6.48 24.63
N TYR A 33 -9.57 5.59 24.09
CA TYR A 33 -10.67 5.95 23.19
C TYR A 33 -11.51 4.70 22.90
N SER A 34 -12.63 4.59 23.61
CA SER A 34 -13.74 3.69 23.30
C SER A 34 -14.98 4.56 23.05
N MET A 35 -15.69 4.26 21.94
CA MET A 35 -17.07 4.61 21.58
C MET A 35 -17.58 6.06 21.74
N ALA A 36 -18.06 6.67 20.64
CA ALA A 36 -19.50 6.94 20.42
C ALA A 36 -19.81 7.90 19.23
N LEU A 37 -20.73 7.43 18.38
CA LEU A 37 -21.85 8.13 17.71
C LEU A 37 -21.68 9.22 16.62
N VAL A 38 -22.18 8.79 15.45
CA VAL A 38 -23.00 9.49 14.44
C VAL A 38 -23.99 10.52 15.03
N THR A 39 -24.12 11.72 14.44
CA THR A 39 -25.35 12.33 13.86
C THR A 39 -25.09 13.78 13.38
N SER A 40 -25.72 14.14 12.25
CA SER A 40 -25.71 15.40 11.48
C SER A 40 -26.01 16.72 12.22
N ILE A 41 -25.63 17.87 11.63
CA ILE A 41 -26.55 18.94 11.15
C ILE A 41 -25.76 20.08 10.46
N SER A 42 -26.50 20.83 9.64
CA SER A 42 -26.12 21.77 8.60
C SER A 42 -26.21 23.27 9.01
N ARG A 43 -25.61 24.13 8.16
CA ARG A 43 -25.93 25.55 7.82
C ARG A 43 -25.68 26.71 8.81
N GLY A 44 -25.06 27.77 8.26
CA GLY A 44 -25.22 29.21 8.62
C GLY A 44 -23.92 29.88 9.09
N ALA A 45 -23.18 30.67 8.27
CA ALA A 45 -23.42 32.05 7.80
C ALA A 45 -22.85 33.18 8.71
N VAL A 46 -21.84 33.89 8.18
CA VAL A 46 -21.56 35.36 8.21
C VAL A 46 -21.24 36.09 9.54
N SER A 47 -20.03 36.68 9.64
CA SER A 47 -19.75 38.15 9.82
C SER A 47 -18.22 38.38 9.92
N VAL A 48 -17.56 39.03 8.95
CA VAL A 48 -17.17 40.46 8.90
C VAL A 48 -16.59 41.03 10.20
N GLY A 49 -15.31 41.43 10.17
CA GLY A 49 -14.63 42.20 11.21
C GLY A 49 -13.26 42.71 10.74
N SER A 50 -13.23 43.94 10.25
CA SER A 50 -12.09 44.74 9.81
C SER A 50 -11.17 45.20 10.95
N SER A 51 -9.85 45.31 10.72
CA SER A 51 -9.13 46.58 10.92
C SER A 51 -7.70 46.54 10.37
N GLN A 52 -7.25 47.70 9.94
CA GLN A 52 -5.99 48.02 9.26
C GLN A 52 -4.90 48.48 10.23
N HIS A 53 -3.65 48.53 9.72
CA HIS A 53 -2.49 49.41 10.05
C HIS A 53 -1.21 48.58 10.24
N ALA A 54 -0.01 48.95 9.79
CA ALA A 54 0.49 50.08 9.02
C ALA A 54 1.88 49.73 8.45
N ALA A 55 2.32 50.51 7.47
CA ALA A 55 3.55 50.38 6.69
C ALA A 55 4.85 50.71 7.45
N ARG A 56 6.00 50.13 7.03
CA ARG A 56 7.20 50.87 6.56
C ARG A 56 8.40 49.99 6.15
N ARG A 57 8.77 50.11 4.86
CA ARG A 57 10.09 50.44 4.28
C ARG A 57 11.41 49.88 4.90
N SER A 58 12.10 49.07 4.09
CA SER A 58 13.32 49.43 3.29
C SER A 58 14.67 48.72 3.59
N ARG A 59 15.36 48.44 2.46
CA ARG A 59 16.81 48.20 2.23
C ARG A 59 17.37 46.84 2.70
N SER A 60 18.38 46.22 2.09
CA SER A 60 19.03 46.20 0.77
C SER A 60 20.17 45.16 0.86
N SER A 61 20.51 44.54 -0.26
CA SER A 61 21.82 43.92 -0.61
C SER A 61 22.42 42.80 0.25
N ALA A 62 22.65 41.65 -0.38
CA ALA A 62 24.02 41.16 -0.62
C ALA A 62 24.00 40.06 -1.70
N ALA A 63 24.76 40.31 -2.77
CA ALA A 63 25.13 39.34 -3.78
C ALA A 63 26.36 38.56 -3.31
N ALA A 64 26.46 37.28 -3.69
CA ALA A 64 27.73 36.57 -3.75
C ALA A 64 27.68 35.58 -4.92
N ALA A 65 28.71 35.65 -5.75
CA ALA A 65 28.88 34.99 -7.03
C ALA A 65 29.53 33.60 -6.90
N VAL A 66 29.07 32.67 -7.76
CA VAL A 66 29.78 31.73 -8.68
C VAL A 66 31.19 31.22 -8.28
N PRO A 67 31.54 29.95 -8.60
CA PRO A 67 32.25 29.74 -9.86
C PRO A 67 31.74 28.56 -10.71
N THR A 68 31.70 28.85 -12.01
CA THR A 68 31.56 27.98 -13.17
C THR A 68 32.84 27.17 -13.34
N VAL A 69 32.72 25.88 -13.67
CA VAL A 69 33.83 25.11 -14.27
C VAL A 69 33.45 24.77 -15.70
N THR A 70 34.21 25.32 -16.64
CA THR A 70 34.26 24.97 -18.06
C THR A 70 35.70 24.70 -18.42
N HIS A 71 35.99 23.51 -18.97
CA HIS A 71 37.01 23.22 -20.00
C HIS A 71 36.73 21.79 -20.51
N VAL A 72 36.27 21.56 -21.74
CA VAL A 72 36.91 21.62 -23.08
C VAL A 72 37.51 20.26 -23.50
N LEU A 73 37.11 19.84 -24.71
CA LEU A 73 37.74 18.98 -25.75
C LEU A 73 36.70 17.96 -26.27
N ASP A 74 35.96 18.26 -27.34
CA ASP A 74 36.37 18.28 -28.76
C ASP A 74 36.63 16.87 -29.32
N SER A 75 35.68 16.39 -30.13
CA SER A 75 35.95 15.44 -31.21
C SER A 75 34.85 15.53 -32.26
N HIS A 76 35.10 16.35 -33.27
CA HIS A 76 34.44 16.31 -34.55
C HIS A 76 34.56 14.93 -35.22
N ARG A 77 33.44 14.35 -35.67
CA ARG A 77 33.38 13.68 -36.99
C ARG A 77 32.00 13.84 -37.64
N ARG A 78 32.09 14.40 -38.83
CA ARG A 78 31.05 14.79 -39.79
C ARG A 78 30.25 13.58 -40.27
N PHE A 79 28.97 13.75 -40.62
CA PHE A 79 28.40 13.32 -41.91
C PHE A 79 27.07 14.03 -42.22
N GLY A 80 27.13 14.89 -43.25
CA GLY A 80 26.14 15.10 -44.32
C GLY A 80 24.66 15.33 -44.02
N ALA A 81 24.18 16.54 -44.32
CA ALA A 81 22.77 16.86 -44.51
C ALA A 81 22.39 16.96 -46.00
N ALA A 82 21.14 16.53 -46.30
CA ALA A 82 20.24 16.93 -47.41
C ALA A 82 20.51 16.38 -48.84
N PRO A 83 19.51 16.30 -49.77
CA PRO A 83 18.20 16.98 -49.73
C PRO A 83 16.96 16.17 -50.18
N ALA A 84 15.80 16.82 -50.01
CA ALA A 84 14.50 16.45 -50.57
C ALA A 84 14.39 16.81 -52.07
N ALA A 85 13.68 15.99 -52.86
CA ALA A 85 13.19 16.37 -54.18
C ALA A 85 11.95 15.55 -54.64
N ALA A 86 10.87 16.30 -54.86
CA ALA A 86 9.91 16.27 -55.98
C ALA A 86 9.13 14.99 -56.38
N LEU A 87 7.80 15.21 -56.41
CA LEU A 87 6.73 14.49 -57.10
C LEU A 87 7.08 14.03 -58.52
N ARG A 88 6.62 12.82 -58.87
CA ARG A 88 5.93 12.57 -60.16
C ARG A 88 4.79 11.57 -59.99
N SER A 89 3.63 11.99 -60.48
CA SER A 89 2.40 11.24 -60.71
C SER A 89 2.58 10.14 -61.75
N ASN A 90 1.98 8.96 -61.52
CA ASN A 90 1.51 8.10 -62.60
C ASN A 90 0.18 7.46 -62.19
N VAL A 91 -0.85 7.80 -62.97
CA VAL A 91 -2.21 7.29 -62.93
C VAL A 91 -2.28 6.00 -63.72
N ILE A 92 -2.85 4.93 -63.15
CA ILE A 92 -3.31 3.74 -63.87
C ILE A 92 -4.80 3.55 -63.51
N PRO A 93 -5.73 3.50 -64.49
CA PRO A 93 -7.16 3.37 -64.21
C PRO A 93 -7.63 1.91 -64.19
N GLY A 94 -8.58 1.61 -63.30
CA GLY A 94 -9.56 0.55 -63.50
C GLY A 94 -9.36 -0.75 -62.71
N ALA A 95 -9.85 -0.79 -61.47
CA ALA A 95 -10.34 -2.02 -60.84
C ALA A 95 -11.36 -1.66 -59.75
N SER A 96 -12.64 -1.84 -60.04
CA SER A 96 -13.74 -1.72 -59.07
C SER A 96 -13.68 -2.87 -58.07
N ILE A 97 -13.04 -2.66 -56.92
CA ILE A 97 -13.09 -3.60 -55.79
C ILE A 97 -14.26 -3.22 -54.89
N LEU A 98 -15.32 -4.02 -54.97
CA LEU A 98 -16.45 -4.01 -54.04
C LEU A 98 -15.90 -4.27 -52.62
N ARG A 99 -15.73 -3.24 -51.80
CA ARG A 99 -15.43 -3.39 -50.36
C ARG A 99 -16.67 -3.96 -49.67
N ARG A 100 -16.73 -5.29 -49.55
CA ARG A 100 -17.57 -5.96 -48.55
C ARG A 100 -17.11 -5.47 -47.17
N ARG A 101 -17.92 -4.61 -46.54
CA ARG A 101 -17.83 -4.37 -45.09
C ARG A 101 -18.12 -5.71 -44.41
N ALA A 102 -17.08 -6.41 -43.97
CA ALA A 102 -17.23 -7.48 -43.00
C ALA A 102 -17.77 -6.83 -41.71
N ARG A 103 -19.07 -7.01 -41.44
CA ARG A 103 -19.61 -6.76 -40.11
C ARG A 103 -18.91 -7.75 -39.18
N ALA A 104 -18.08 -7.25 -38.27
CA ALA A 104 -17.59 -8.04 -37.16
C ALA A 104 -18.81 -8.60 -36.42
N ALA A 105 -18.83 -9.93 -36.27
CA ALA A 105 -19.83 -10.59 -35.45
C ALA A 105 -19.66 -10.13 -34.00
N PRO A 106 -20.75 -9.93 -33.23
CA PRO A 106 -20.62 -9.65 -31.81
C PRO A 106 -19.91 -10.83 -31.16
N SER A 107 -18.83 -10.55 -30.41
CA SER A 107 -18.20 -11.55 -29.58
C SER A 107 -19.25 -12.11 -28.63
N ARG A 108 -19.45 -13.42 -28.67
CA ARG A 108 -20.30 -14.12 -27.71
C ARG A 108 -19.79 -13.77 -26.31
N GLY A 109 -20.67 -13.21 -25.49
CA GLY A 109 -20.36 -12.84 -24.11
C GLY A 109 -19.68 -14.01 -23.39
N GLY A 110 -18.39 -13.84 -23.11
CA GLY A 110 -17.73 -14.63 -22.10
C GLY A 110 -18.44 -14.35 -20.79
N LYS A 111 -18.73 -15.39 -20.01
CA LYS A 111 -19.06 -15.19 -18.61
C LYS A 111 -17.97 -14.31 -18.03
N GLU A 112 -18.35 -13.18 -17.45
CA GLU A 112 -17.47 -12.37 -16.64
C GLU A 112 -17.04 -13.27 -15.47
N GLU A 113 -15.90 -13.94 -15.64
CA GLU A 113 -15.33 -14.80 -14.62
C GLU A 113 -15.07 -13.88 -13.43
N THR A 114 -15.80 -14.11 -12.33
CA THR A 114 -15.57 -13.39 -11.09
C THR A 114 -14.16 -13.73 -10.61
N LEU A 115 -13.19 -12.89 -10.97
CA LEU A 115 -11.84 -12.92 -10.43
C LEU A 115 -11.97 -12.77 -8.91
N MET A 116 -11.69 -13.83 -8.16
CA MET A 116 -11.89 -13.85 -6.72
C MET A 116 -10.55 -13.99 -6.03
N CYS A 117 -9.67 -12.99 -6.06
CA CYS A 117 -8.43 -13.05 -5.28
C CYS A 117 -8.71 -13.17 -3.77
N GLY A 118 -7.72 -13.63 -3.01
CA GLY A 118 -7.76 -13.68 -1.54
C GLY A 118 -6.80 -12.67 -0.97
N ILE A 119 -7.27 -11.85 -0.02
CA ILE A 119 -6.44 -10.90 0.73
C ILE A 119 -6.60 -11.12 2.23
N ILE A 120 -5.51 -10.94 2.96
CA ILE A 120 -5.45 -10.95 4.43
C ILE A 120 -4.44 -9.91 4.92
N GLY A 121 -4.72 -9.26 6.04
CA GLY A 121 -3.81 -8.37 6.74
C GLY A 121 -3.97 -8.52 8.24
N ILE A 122 -2.85 -8.56 8.97
CA ILE A 122 -2.81 -8.79 10.41
C ILE A 122 -1.93 -7.73 11.06
N PHE A 123 -2.47 -7.11 12.12
CA PHE A 123 -1.72 -6.36 13.10
C PHE A 123 -1.61 -7.20 14.37
N LYS A 124 -0.37 -7.42 14.82
CA LYS A 124 -0.02 -8.10 16.05
C LYS A 124 0.71 -7.18 17.02
N SER A 125 0.50 -7.39 18.31
CA SER A 125 1.28 -6.70 19.34
C SER A 125 2.63 -7.37 19.55
N ASP A 126 2.71 -8.70 19.36
CA ASP A 126 3.88 -9.53 19.69
C ASP A 126 4.65 -10.08 18.48
N GLY A 127 4.78 -9.30 17.41
CA GLY A 127 5.65 -9.64 16.28
C GLY A 127 5.29 -10.92 15.52
N HIS A 128 6.07 -11.21 14.47
CA HIS A 128 5.94 -12.38 13.61
C HIS A 128 4.55 -12.58 12.97
N ALA A 129 3.93 -11.49 12.50
CA ALA A 129 2.63 -11.54 11.82
C ALA A 129 2.65 -12.36 10.50
N ALA A 130 3.81 -12.53 9.87
CA ALA A 130 3.96 -13.29 8.62
C ALA A 130 3.51 -14.75 8.73
N ALA A 131 3.78 -15.42 9.85
CA ALA A 131 3.41 -16.83 10.03
C ALA A 131 1.88 -17.00 10.00
N GLU A 132 1.16 -16.09 10.64
CA GLU A 132 -0.30 -16.11 10.66
C GLU A 132 -0.91 -15.67 9.33
N VAL A 133 -0.28 -14.71 8.64
CA VAL A 133 -0.67 -14.36 7.26
C VAL A 133 -0.48 -15.57 6.33
N TYR A 134 0.62 -16.31 6.46
CA TYR A 134 0.87 -17.52 5.67
C TYR A 134 -0.21 -18.59 5.90
N GLU A 135 -0.53 -18.92 7.16
CA GLU A 135 -1.60 -19.86 7.49
C GLU A 135 -2.98 -19.39 6.99
N GLY A 136 -3.25 -18.10 7.11
CA GLY A 136 -4.46 -17.49 6.56
C GLY A 136 -4.52 -17.59 5.03
N LEU A 137 -3.41 -17.39 4.33
CA LEU A 137 -3.33 -17.54 2.87
C LEU A 137 -3.54 -19.00 2.43
N LEU A 138 -3.08 -19.98 3.20
CA LEU A 138 -3.39 -21.40 2.93
C LEU A 138 -4.90 -21.65 2.97
N MET A 139 -5.61 -21.04 3.93
CA MET A 139 -7.08 -21.12 4.00
C MET A 139 -7.79 -20.37 2.88
N LEU A 140 -7.14 -19.36 2.28
CA LEU A 140 -7.66 -18.60 1.15
C LEU A 140 -7.19 -19.14 -0.20
N GLN A 141 -6.41 -20.23 -0.27
CA GLN A 141 -5.81 -20.72 -1.52
C GLN A 141 -6.86 -21.07 -2.60
N HIS A 142 -8.11 -21.37 -2.23
CA HIS A 142 -9.21 -21.58 -3.19
C HIS A 142 -9.58 -20.32 -3.97
N ARG A 143 -9.18 -19.13 -3.49
CA ARG A 143 -9.36 -17.84 -4.15
C ARG A 143 -8.28 -17.55 -5.18
N GLY A 144 -7.13 -18.21 -5.12
CA GLY A 144 -6.10 -17.93 -6.11
C GLY A 144 -4.97 -18.94 -6.06
N GLN A 145 -4.53 -19.40 -7.22
CA GLN A 145 -3.50 -20.45 -7.37
C GLN A 145 -2.37 -20.02 -8.30
N ASP A 146 -2.42 -18.80 -8.83
CA ASP A 146 -1.51 -18.33 -9.86
C ASP A 146 -0.25 -17.66 -9.27
N SER A 147 -0.42 -16.90 -8.19
CA SER A 147 0.69 -16.27 -7.47
C SER A 147 0.33 -16.03 -6.01
N ALA A 148 1.35 -15.92 -5.16
CA ALA A 148 1.21 -15.53 -3.77
C ALA A 148 2.24 -14.46 -3.38
N GLY A 149 1.90 -13.60 -2.42
CA GLY A 149 2.78 -12.56 -1.93
C GLY A 149 2.49 -12.20 -0.48
N ILE A 150 3.54 -11.92 0.29
CA ILE A 150 3.49 -11.43 1.67
C ILE A 150 4.46 -10.25 1.78
N VAL A 151 4.02 -9.22 2.48
CA VAL A 151 4.89 -8.13 2.95
C VAL A 151 4.73 -7.99 4.46
N THR A 152 5.82 -7.64 5.14
CA THR A 152 5.83 -7.30 6.56
C THR A 152 6.43 -5.93 6.81
N TYR A 153 6.07 -5.35 7.95
CA TYR A 153 6.64 -4.10 8.46
C TYR A 153 6.93 -4.23 9.95
N ASP A 154 8.15 -3.84 10.34
CA ASP A 154 8.65 -3.86 11.71
C ASP A 154 8.60 -2.49 12.41
N GLY A 155 8.08 -1.45 11.73
CA GLY A 155 8.10 -0.07 12.20
C GLY A 155 9.19 0.79 11.55
N GLU A 156 10.16 0.17 10.89
CA GLU A 156 11.26 0.86 10.22
C GLU A 156 11.33 0.52 8.72
N SER A 157 11.22 -0.77 8.39
CA SER A 157 11.47 -1.29 7.06
C SER A 157 10.42 -2.29 6.60
N PHE A 158 10.19 -2.32 5.28
CA PHE A 158 9.35 -3.33 4.64
C PHE A 158 10.20 -4.50 4.16
N VAL A 159 9.68 -5.72 4.33
CA VAL A 159 10.26 -6.92 3.72
C VAL A 159 9.18 -7.62 2.91
N GLU A 160 9.38 -7.73 1.60
CA GLU A 160 8.44 -8.39 0.68
C GLU A 160 9.00 -9.71 0.14
N LYS A 161 8.10 -10.66 -0.09
CA LYS A 161 8.35 -11.85 -0.91
C LYS A 161 7.07 -12.15 -1.69
N LYS A 162 7.20 -12.25 -3.01
CA LYS A 162 6.11 -12.63 -3.90
C LYS A 162 6.65 -13.36 -5.12
N ASP A 163 5.89 -14.33 -5.59
CA ASP A 163 6.24 -15.11 -6.78
C ASP A 163 4.99 -15.80 -7.34
N ASN A 164 5.13 -16.37 -8.54
CA ASN A 164 4.11 -17.23 -9.12
C ASN A 164 4.06 -18.58 -8.39
N GLY A 165 2.87 -19.18 -8.33
CA GLY A 165 2.63 -20.50 -7.73
C GLY A 165 1.74 -20.47 -6.49
N LEU A 166 1.59 -21.64 -5.88
CA LEU A 166 0.82 -21.83 -4.65
C LEU A 166 1.57 -21.23 -3.45
N VAL A 167 0.85 -20.89 -2.40
CA VAL A 167 1.41 -20.29 -1.17
C VAL A 167 2.57 -21.14 -0.62
N LYS A 168 2.37 -22.45 -0.51
CA LYS A 168 3.39 -23.41 -0.05
C LYS A 168 4.64 -23.52 -0.95
N ASP A 169 4.53 -23.12 -2.21
CA ASP A 169 5.62 -23.20 -3.19
C ASP A 169 6.41 -21.88 -3.23
N VAL A 170 5.73 -20.76 -2.95
CA VAL A 170 6.33 -19.41 -2.92
C VAL A 170 7.09 -19.14 -1.62
N PHE A 171 6.60 -19.68 -0.49
CA PHE A 171 7.18 -19.43 0.83
C PHE A 171 7.64 -20.73 1.47
N ASN A 172 8.83 -20.71 2.08
CA ASN A 172 9.28 -21.76 2.98
C ASN A 172 9.33 -21.28 4.44
N GLU A 173 9.37 -22.22 5.38
CA GLU A 173 9.34 -21.91 6.82
C GLU A 173 10.47 -21.00 7.28
N VAL A 174 11.66 -21.15 6.70
CA VAL A 174 12.83 -20.34 7.06
C VAL A 174 12.60 -18.88 6.65
N GLU A 175 12.10 -18.65 5.43
CA GLU A 175 11.78 -17.31 4.95
C GLU A 175 10.71 -16.62 5.80
N ILE A 176 9.67 -17.35 6.18
CA ILE A 176 8.59 -16.82 7.02
C ILE A 176 9.10 -16.45 8.42
N LYS A 177 9.92 -17.31 9.04
CA LYS A 177 10.40 -17.12 10.42
C LYS A 177 11.52 -16.09 10.53
N GLU A 178 12.46 -16.11 9.58
CA GLU A 178 13.73 -15.37 9.69
C GLU A 178 13.79 -14.10 8.84
N LYS A 179 13.07 -14.03 7.71
CA LYS A 179 13.14 -12.88 6.79
C LYS A 179 11.93 -11.97 6.90
N LEU A 180 10.73 -12.53 6.87
CA LEU A 180 9.46 -11.78 6.92
C LEU A 180 9.12 -11.42 8.37
N VAL A 181 9.98 -10.60 8.98
CA VAL A 181 9.82 -10.14 10.36
C VAL A 181 8.99 -8.86 10.40
N GLY A 182 8.17 -8.71 11.43
CA GLY A 182 7.32 -7.54 11.62
C GLY A 182 6.07 -7.83 12.44
N ASN A 183 5.56 -6.77 13.07
CA ASN A 183 4.31 -6.80 13.83
C ASN A 183 3.09 -6.65 12.92
N ILE A 184 3.32 -6.15 11.71
CA ILE A 184 2.31 -5.98 10.69
C ILE A 184 2.70 -6.84 9.50
N ALA A 185 1.72 -7.55 8.95
CA ALA A 185 1.88 -8.31 7.74
C ALA A 185 0.60 -8.27 6.92
N MET A 186 0.73 -8.33 5.60
CA MET A 186 -0.40 -8.62 4.72
C MET A 186 0.01 -9.48 3.54
N GLY A 187 -0.96 -10.22 3.01
CA GLY A 187 -0.71 -11.19 1.98
C GLY A 187 -1.86 -11.33 1.00
N HIS A 188 -1.52 -11.82 -0.19
CA HIS A 188 -2.44 -11.95 -1.31
C HIS A 188 -2.23 -13.29 -2.05
N VAL A 189 -3.32 -13.90 -2.48
CA VAL A 189 -3.35 -15.00 -3.48
C VAL A 189 -4.13 -14.57 -4.71
N ARG A 190 -3.52 -14.74 -5.89
CA ARG A 190 -4.08 -14.29 -7.17
C ARG A 190 -4.83 -15.41 -7.88
N TYR A 191 -6.05 -15.12 -8.31
CA TYR A 191 -6.77 -16.00 -9.23
C TYR A 191 -6.15 -15.89 -10.64
N PRO A 192 -6.00 -16.98 -11.39
CA PRO A 192 -5.49 -16.92 -12.76
C PRO A 192 -6.32 -15.96 -13.62
N THR A 193 -5.71 -14.87 -14.07
CA THR A 193 -6.31 -13.94 -15.04
C THR A 193 -5.90 -14.35 -16.44
N ALA A 194 -6.85 -14.45 -17.36
CA ALA A 194 -6.53 -14.71 -18.75
C ALA A 194 -5.61 -13.61 -19.30
N GLY A 195 -4.38 -14.00 -19.70
CA GLY A 195 -3.46 -13.11 -20.41
C GLY A 195 -2.32 -12.52 -19.59
N THR A 196 -2.19 -12.82 -18.29
CA THR A 196 -1.04 -12.38 -17.51
C THR A 196 -0.45 -13.50 -16.65
N SER A 197 0.85 -13.78 -16.84
CA SER A 197 1.61 -14.81 -16.12
C SER A 197 2.85 -14.22 -15.44
N SER A 198 2.97 -12.89 -15.40
CA SER A 198 4.15 -12.23 -14.84
C SER A 198 4.08 -12.19 -13.32
N ALA A 199 5.16 -12.64 -12.68
CA ALA A 199 5.38 -12.46 -11.24
C ALA A 199 5.40 -10.97 -10.84
N GLN A 200 5.66 -10.06 -11.78
CA GLN A 200 5.60 -8.61 -11.52
C GLN A 200 4.19 -8.12 -11.20
N GLU A 201 3.17 -8.82 -11.68
CA GLU A 201 1.78 -8.54 -11.36
C GLU A 201 1.30 -9.24 -10.08
N ALA A 202 2.16 -10.04 -9.44
CA ALA A 202 1.84 -10.59 -8.13
C ALA A 202 1.75 -9.41 -7.14
N GLN A 203 0.72 -9.42 -6.31
CA GLN A 203 0.55 -8.45 -5.23
C GLN A 203 1.23 -8.98 -3.97
N PRO A 204 1.66 -8.13 -3.02
CA PRO A 204 1.42 -6.68 -2.90
C PRO A 204 2.13 -5.77 -3.91
N PHE A 205 1.55 -4.60 -4.21
CA PHE A 205 2.20 -3.51 -4.96
C PHE A 205 2.72 -2.43 -4.01
N PHE A 206 3.79 -1.73 -4.40
CA PHE A 206 4.48 -0.73 -3.57
C PHE A 206 4.71 0.60 -4.31
N VAL A 207 4.57 1.70 -3.57
CA VAL A 207 5.09 3.02 -3.95
C VAL A 207 5.83 3.63 -2.76
N ASN A 208 6.99 4.22 -3.01
CA ASN A 208 7.81 4.84 -1.96
C ASN A 208 7.37 6.27 -1.58
N SER A 209 6.52 6.90 -2.38
CA SER A 209 6.06 8.28 -2.16
C SER A 209 4.58 8.44 -2.51
N PRO A 210 3.78 9.08 -1.63
CA PRO A 210 4.14 9.57 -0.30
C PRO A 210 4.19 8.44 0.75
N LEU A 211 4.89 8.68 1.87
CA LEU A 211 4.99 7.83 3.07
C LEU A 211 5.60 6.43 2.91
N GLY A 212 5.49 5.78 1.76
CA GLY A 212 5.76 4.35 1.59
C GLY A 212 4.48 3.56 1.86
N ILE A 213 3.84 3.12 0.77
CA ILE A 213 2.53 2.47 0.81
C ILE A 213 2.61 1.17 0.03
N TYR A 214 2.28 0.08 0.72
CA TYR A 214 1.92 -1.17 0.07
C TYR A 214 0.40 -1.31 -0.02
N LEU A 215 -0.10 -1.98 -1.05
CA LEU A 215 -1.51 -2.28 -1.20
C LEU A 215 -1.74 -3.66 -1.83
N ILE A 216 -2.75 -4.35 -1.30
CA ILE A 216 -3.37 -5.53 -1.88
C ILE A 216 -4.86 -5.27 -2.17
N HIS A 217 -5.34 -5.85 -3.26
CA HIS A 217 -6.62 -5.59 -3.88
C HIS A 217 -7.27 -6.90 -4.33
N ASN A 218 -8.50 -7.12 -3.90
CA ASN A 218 -9.40 -8.15 -4.42
C ASN A 218 -10.57 -7.45 -5.12
N GLY A 219 -10.56 -7.45 -6.45
CA GLY A 219 -11.56 -6.73 -7.21
C GLY A 219 -11.21 -6.55 -8.67
N ASN A 220 -11.98 -5.68 -9.33
CA ASN A 220 -11.67 -5.17 -10.66
C ASN A 220 -12.19 -3.74 -10.80
N LEU A 221 -11.37 -2.86 -11.38
CA LEU A 221 -11.78 -1.48 -11.71
C LEU A 221 -12.34 -1.37 -13.13
N THR A 222 -13.49 -0.75 -13.27
CA THR A 222 -14.17 -0.59 -14.58
C THR A 222 -13.62 0.58 -15.39
N ASN A 223 -13.07 1.60 -14.73
CA ASN A 223 -12.47 2.78 -15.36
C ASN A 223 -10.93 2.79 -15.31
N THR A 224 -10.30 1.61 -15.32
CA THR A 224 -8.83 1.45 -15.21
C THR A 224 -8.05 2.29 -16.22
N ASP A 225 -8.46 2.29 -17.49
CA ASP A 225 -7.75 3.01 -18.55
C ASP A 225 -7.86 4.53 -18.41
N GLU A 226 -9.03 5.03 -18.01
CA GLU A 226 -9.25 6.45 -17.74
C GLU A 226 -8.38 6.93 -16.57
N LEU A 227 -8.35 6.17 -15.47
CA LEU A 227 -7.50 6.46 -14.31
C LEU A 227 -6.02 6.40 -14.68
N ARG A 228 -5.63 5.45 -15.53
CA ARG A 228 -4.25 5.33 -16.01
C ARG A 228 -3.83 6.55 -16.83
N ASP A 229 -4.67 7.00 -17.74
CA ASP A 229 -4.42 8.19 -18.55
C ASP A 229 -4.35 9.45 -17.68
N MET A 230 -5.23 9.57 -16.68
CA MET A 230 -5.21 10.65 -15.69
C MET A 230 -3.88 10.68 -14.90
N LEU A 231 -3.39 9.52 -14.43
CA LEU A 231 -2.12 9.39 -13.71
C LEU A 231 -0.87 9.70 -14.58
N ASN A 232 -0.95 9.43 -15.88
CA ASN A 232 0.11 9.74 -16.87
C ASN A 232 0.03 11.19 -17.40
N SER A 233 -1.02 11.92 -17.04
CA SER A 233 -1.21 13.30 -17.47
C SER A 233 -0.57 14.30 -16.50
N SER A 234 -0.53 15.57 -16.88
CA SER A 234 -0.12 16.66 -15.98
C SER A 234 -1.06 16.89 -14.79
N LEU A 235 -2.16 16.13 -14.68
CA LEU A 235 -3.10 16.23 -13.56
C LEU A 235 -2.65 15.44 -12.33
N SER A 236 -1.78 14.42 -12.50
CA SER A 236 -1.12 13.75 -11.38
C SER A 236 0.13 14.52 -10.94
N PHE A 237 0.38 14.53 -9.63
CA PHE A 237 1.53 15.23 -9.05
C PHE A 237 2.88 14.67 -9.50
N PHE A 238 2.92 13.40 -9.90
CA PHE A 238 4.18 12.68 -10.10
C PHE A 238 4.38 12.12 -11.50
N ASN A 239 3.41 12.28 -12.42
CA ASN A 239 3.43 11.67 -13.76
C ASN A 239 3.87 10.19 -13.69
N ARG A 240 3.05 9.38 -13.02
CA ARG A 240 3.50 8.08 -12.50
C ARG A 240 3.56 7.04 -13.62
N HIS A 241 4.75 6.52 -13.87
CA HIS A 241 4.91 5.36 -14.75
C HIS A 241 4.52 4.07 -14.03
N MET A 242 3.54 3.34 -14.57
CA MET A 242 3.16 2.01 -14.11
C MET A 242 4.02 0.93 -14.77
N ARG A 243 4.47 -0.04 -13.97
CA ARG A 243 5.29 -1.15 -14.43
C ARG A 243 4.45 -2.25 -15.09
N THR A 244 3.18 -2.37 -14.71
CA THR A 244 2.29 -3.45 -15.11
C THR A 244 0.99 -2.91 -15.71
N LYS A 245 0.18 -3.83 -16.24
CA LYS A 245 -1.19 -3.54 -16.69
C LYS A 245 -2.23 -3.75 -15.59
N SER A 246 -1.82 -4.16 -14.39
CA SER A 246 -2.73 -4.43 -13.28
C SER A 246 -3.49 -3.16 -12.88
N ASP A 247 -4.79 -3.30 -12.74
CA ASP A 247 -5.68 -2.31 -12.15
C ASP A 247 -5.33 -2.02 -10.68
N SER A 248 -4.72 -2.98 -9.99
CA SER A 248 -4.30 -2.86 -8.60
C SER A 248 -3.13 -1.90 -8.44
N GLU A 249 -2.22 -1.86 -9.44
CA GLU A 249 -1.16 -0.85 -9.50
C GLU A 249 -1.75 0.54 -9.80
N VAL A 250 -2.76 0.64 -10.66
CA VAL A 250 -3.49 1.89 -10.92
C VAL A 250 -4.14 2.38 -9.62
N LEU A 251 -4.87 1.52 -8.90
CA LEU A 251 -5.53 1.83 -7.64
C LEU A 251 -4.53 2.38 -6.59
N LEU A 252 -3.39 1.69 -6.41
CA LEU A 252 -2.35 2.15 -5.48
C LEU A 252 -1.84 3.55 -5.84
N ASN A 253 -1.65 3.82 -7.13
CA ASN A 253 -1.14 5.12 -7.56
C ASN A 253 -2.19 6.24 -7.45
N VAL A 254 -3.49 5.94 -7.64
CA VAL A 254 -4.57 6.87 -7.32
C VAL A 254 -4.57 7.19 -5.82
N LEU A 255 -4.48 6.17 -4.95
CA LEU A 255 -4.40 6.38 -3.50
C LEU A 255 -3.21 7.26 -3.14
N ALA A 256 -2.04 7.00 -3.72
CA ALA A 256 -0.83 7.77 -3.47
C ALA A 256 -0.95 9.24 -3.90
N ASP A 257 -1.65 9.53 -5.00
CA ASP A 257 -1.91 10.90 -5.46
C ASP A 257 -2.86 11.64 -4.50
N GLU A 258 -3.92 10.96 -4.01
CA GLU A 258 -4.86 11.53 -3.04
C GLU A 258 -4.23 11.74 -1.66
N VAL A 259 -3.38 10.82 -1.19
CA VAL A 259 -2.60 11.02 0.05
C VAL A 259 -1.68 12.23 -0.09
N HIS A 260 -1.06 12.41 -1.26
CA HIS A 260 -0.23 13.59 -1.50
C HIS A 260 -1.09 14.87 -1.47
N ARG A 261 -2.26 14.87 -2.11
CA ARG A 261 -3.19 16.00 -2.11
C ARG A 261 -3.62 16.40 -0.69
N ALA A 262 -4.04 15.42 0.12
CA ALA A 262 -4.44 15.64 1.52
C ALA A 262 -3.26 16.18 2.36
N HIS A 263 -2.06 15.63 2.17
CA HIS A 263 -0.85 16.14 2.80
C HIS A 263 -0.54 17.60 2.40
N GLN A 264 -0.65 17.95 1.12
CA GLN A 264 -0.47 19.33 0.66
C GLN A 264 -1.53 20.29 1.20
N ALA A 265 -2.77 19.82 1.36
CA ALA A 265 -3.84 20.61 1.99
C ALA A 265 -3.51 20.90 3.46
N CYS A 266 -3.05 19.89 4.21
CA CYS A 266 -2.57 20.07 5.58
C CYS A 266 -1.45 21.10 5.67
N LEU A 267 -0.42 21.01 4.82
CA LEU A 267 0.72 21.94 4.86
C LEU A 267 0.33 23.42 4.66
N ARG A 268 -0.83 23.69 4.06
CA ARG A 268 -1.37 25.05 3.87
C ARG A 268 -2.12 25.57 5.09
N ASP A 269 -2.56 24.69 5.98
CA ASP A 269 -3.18 25.04 7.25
C ASP A 269 -2.11 25.15 8.34
N SER A 270 -1.89 26.37 8.83
CA SER A 270 -0.91 26.66 9.90
C SER A 270 -1.15 25.89 11.21
N THR A 271 -2.33 25.31 11.41
CA THR A 271 -2.68 24.52 12.60
C THR A 271 -2.48 23.02 12.42
N CYS A 272 -2.13 22.58 11.21
CA CYS A 272 -2.00 21.18 10.87
C CYS A 272 -0.56 20.67 11.05
N ASP A 273 -0.40 19.62 11.86
CA ASP A 273 0.86 18.87 11.98
C ASP A 273 0.76 17.60 11.13
N PRO A 274 1.44 17.54 9.96
CA PRO A 274 1.31 16.41 9.06
C PRO A 274 1.94 15.11 9.59
N LEU A 275 2.84 15.19 10.57
CA LEU A 275 3.42 14.00 11.18
C LEU A 275 2.44 13.34 12.15
N LYS A 276 1.61 14.14 12.82
CA LYS A 276 0.60 13.65 13.78
C LYS A 276 -0.73 13.26 13.12
N LYS A 277 -1.05 13.83 11.97
CA LYS A 277 -2.34 13.65 11.28
C LYS A 277 -2.29 12.67 10.10
N LYS A 278 -1.24 11.84 9.99
CA LYS A 278 -1.11 10.88 8.87
C LYS A 278 -2.34 9.98 8.71
N GLY A 279 -2.93 9.53 9.82
CA GLY A 279 -4.17 8.73 9.80
C GLY A 279 -5.36 9.47 9.19
N ASP A 280 -5.56 10.73 9.57
CA ASP A 280 -6.65 11.58 9.05
C ASP A 280 -6.54 11.77 7.53
N PHE A 281 -5.33 12.03 7.03
CA PHE A 281 -5.10 12.19 5.59
C PHE A 281 -5.40 10.92 4.80
N LEU A 282 -5.11 9.75 5.38
CA LEU A 282 -5.39 8.49 4.72
C LEU A 282 -6.89 8.26 4.60
N PHE A 283 -7.69 8.58 5.62
CA PHE A 283 -9.14 8.48 5.53
C PHE A 283 -9.73 9.48 4.53
N GLU A 284 -9.24 10.73 4.52
CA GLU A 284 -9.62 11.72 3.51
C GLU A 284 -9.27 11.25 2.10
N ALA A 285 -8.05 10.76 1.91
CA ALA A 285 -7.56 10.27 0.63
C ALA A 285 -8.34 9.06 0.12
N VAL A 286 -8.68 8.12 1.00
CA VAL A 286 -9.56 6.98 0.65
C VAL A 286 -10.95 7.48 0.27
N GLY A 287 -11.51 8.46 0.99
CA GLY A 287 -12.79 9.08 0.64
C GLY A 287 -12.77 9.73 -0.75
N SER A 288 -11.68 10.42 -1.11
CA SER A 288 -11.49 11.01 -2.44
C SER A 288 -11.24 9.96 -3.53
N LEU A 289 -10.49 8.89 -3.22
CA LEU A 289 -10.29 7.75 -4.11
C LEU A 289 -11.62 7.10 -4.47
N MET A 290 -12.49 6.87 -3.49
CA MET A 290 -13.80 6.26 -3.69
C MET A 290 -14.75 7.09 -4.57
N GLN A 291 -14.47 8.38 -4.78
CA GLN A 291 -15.23 9.24 -5.69
C GLN A 291 -14.75 9.13 -7.15
N GLN A 292 -13.52 8.64 -7.36
CA GLN A 292 -12.88 8.57 -8.67
C GLN A 292 -12.86 7.15 -9.24
N VAL A 293 -12.70 6.16 -8.36
CA VAL A 293 -12.56 4.77 -8.74
C VAL A 293 -13.94 4.14 -8.93
N GLU A 294 -14.14 3.51 -10.08
CA GLU A 294 -15.35 2.74 -10.38
C GLU A 294 -15.03 1.25 -10.45
N GLY A 295 -15.95 0.43 -9.93
CA GLY A 295 -15.83 -1.02 -9.96
C GLY A 295 -16.14 -1.64 -8.60
N ALA A 296 -15.54 -2.80 -8.35
CA ALA A 296 -15.76 -3.60 -7.16
C ALA A 296 -14.42 -3.95 -6.54
N TYR A 297 -14.18 -3.58 -5.29
CA TYR A 297 -12.87 -3.71 -4.66
C TYR A 297 -12.95 -3.88 -3.14
N SER A 298 -12.17 -4.81 -2.62
CA SER A 298 -11.75 -4.86 -1.22
C SER A 298 -10.25 -4.66 -1.19
N CYS A 299 -9.78 -3.75 -0.34
CA CYS A 299 -8.38 -3.38 -0.29
C CYS A 299 -7.85 -3.40 1.15
N ILE A 300 -6.60 -3.80 1.28
CA ILE A 300 -5.80 -3.62 2.49
C ILE A 300 -4.54 -2.87 2.06
N ALA A 301 -4.24 -1.79 2.77
CA ALA A 301 -3.04 -0.98 2.57
C ALA A 301 -2.23 -0.96 3.86
N GLU A 302 -0.92 -1.03 3.71
CA GLU A 302 0.04 -0.90 4.80
C GLU A 302 0.88 0.35 4.55
N VAL A 303 0.84 1.28 5.51
CA VAL A 303 1.45 2.62 5.36
C VAL A 303 2.49 2.82 6.45
N SER A 304 3.71 3.17 6.04
CA SER A 304 4.83 3.37 6.97
C SER A 304 4.55 4.48 7.99
N GLY A 305 4.84 4.17 9.26
CA GLY A 305 4.56 5.03 10.40
C GLY A 305 3.07 5.28 10.66
N VAL A 306 2.16 4.48 10.11
CA VAL A 306 0.72 4.51 10.42
C VAL A 306 0.19 3.12 10.76
N GLY A 307 0.40 2.12 9.90
CA GLY A 307 -0.08 0.76 10.07
C GLY A 307 -1.04 0.31 8.96
N LEU A 308 -1.94 -0.64 9.29
CA LEU A 308 -2.91 -1.19 8.35
C LEU A 308 -4.15 -0.32 8.21
N MET A 309 -4.60 -0.17 6.98
CA MET A 309 -5.89 0.39 6.62
C MET A 309 -6.61 -0.57 5.68
N ALA A 310 -7.90 -0.76 5.90
CA ALA A 310 -8.72 -1.61 5.05
C ALA A 310 -10.00 -0.90 4.65
N PHE A 311 -10.41 -1.05 3.39
CA PHE A 311 -11.60 -0.40 2.85
C PHE A 311 -12.25 -1.23 1.75
N ARG A 312 -13.55 -0.99 1.51
CA ARG A 312 -14.37 -1.65 0.50
C ARG A 312 -15.00 -0.63 -0.43
N ASP A 313 -15.37 -1.08 -1.63
CA ASP A 313 -16.17 -0.29 -2.55
C ASP A 313 -17.50 0.17 -1.91
N PRO A 314 -18.06 1.33 -2.32
CA PRO A 314 -19.29 1.89 -1.73
C PRO A 314 -20.51 0.96 -1.81
N HIS A 315 -20.48 -0.04 -2.68
CA HIS A 315 -21.56 -1.01 -2.88
C HIS A 315 -21.35 -2.32 -2.10
N GLY A 316 -20.20 -2.49 -1.44
CA GLY A 316 -19.86 -3.69 -0.69
C GLY A 316 -19.87 -4.96 -1.54
N ILE A 317 -19.40 -4.90 -2.79
CA ILE A 317 -19.47 -6.02 -3.74
C ILE A 317 -18.46 -7.11 -3.37
N ARG A 318 -17.20 -6.74 -3.12
CA ARG A 318 -16.13 -7.70 -2.76
C ARG A 318 -16.13 -7.95 -1.25
N PRO A 319 -15.95 -9.19 -0.78
CA PRO A 319 -16.03 -9.49 0.65
C PRO A 319 -14.79 -8.97 1.38
N LEU A 320 -14.99 -8.54 2.63
CA LEU A 320 -13.93 -8.18 3.57
C LEU A 320 -14.52 -8.24 4.98
N VAL A 321 -13.90 -9.03 5.85
CA VAL A 321 -14.37 -9.35 7.20
C VAL A 321 -13.32 -8.89 8.20
N LEU A 322 -13.77 -8.33 9.32
CA LEU A 322 -12.90 -7.93 10.42
C LEU A 322 -12.92 -9.00 11.52
N GLY A 323 -11.73 -9.38 11.99
CA GLY A 323 -11.49 -10.28 13.11
C GLY A 323 -10.69 -9.59 14.22
N HIS A 324 -10.88 -10.06 15.44
CA HIS A 324 -10.22 -9.57 16.65
C HIS A 324 -9.78 -10.73 17.54
N ARG A 325 -8.68 -10.54 18.27
CA ARG A 325 -8.34 -11.34 19.45
C ARG A 325 -7.55 -10.49 20.44
N ALA A 326 -7.52 -10.92 21.69
CA ALA A 326 -6.55 -10.41 22.66
C ALA A 326 -5.19 -11.09 22.43
N GLY A 327 -4.14 -10.31 22.27
CA GLY A 327 -2.75 -10.78 22.22
C GLY A 327 -2.28 -11.33 23.56
N LEU A 328 -1.13 -12.01 23.55
CA LEU A 328 -0.56 -12.63 24.75
C LEU A 328 -0.12 -11.60 25.80
N ASP A 329 0.19 -10.39 25.36
CA ASP A 329 0.51 -9.23 26.20
C ASP A 329 -0.74 -8.44 26.65
N GLY A 330 -1.93 -8.92 26.31
CA GLY A 330 -3.22 -8.29 26.63
C GLY A 330 -3.60 -7.12 25.72
N GLN A 331 -2.80 -6.80 24.69
CA GLN A 331 -3.15 -5.79 23.69
C GLN A 331 -4.10 -6.36 22.63
N ASP A 332 -4.90 -5.50 22.01
CA ASP A 332 -5.79 -5.94 20.93
C ASP A 332 -5.00 -6.20 19.64
N GLU A 333 -5.26 -7.35 19.03
CA GLU A 333 -4.75 -7.72 17.72
C GLU A 333 -5.90 -7.78 16.72
N TRP A 334 -5.62 -7.43 15.47
CA TRP A 334 -6.64 -7.26 14.44
C TRP A 334 -6.27 -8.01 13.17
N CYS A 335 -7.27 -8.67 12.57
CA CYS A 335 -7.13 -9.35 11.29
C CYS A 335 -8.23 -8.87 10.35
N VAL A 336 -7.89 -8.62 9.09
CA VAL A 336 -8.84 -8.32 8.03
C VAL A 336 -8.62 -9.33 6.93
N SER A 337 -9.68 -9.98 6.46
CA SER A 337 -9.56 -11.03 5.44
C SER A 337 -10.75 -11.05 4.48
N SER A 338 -10.54 -11.61 3.28
CA SER A 338 -11.63 -11.83 2.32
C SER A 338 -12.71 -12.76 2.85
N GLU A 339 -12.36 -13.73 3.71
CA GLU A 339 -13.28 -14.68 4.33
C GLU A 339 -12.88 -14.95 5.78
N ASP A 340 -13.87 -15.26 6.64
CA ASP A 340 -13.66 -15.63 8.04
C ASP A 340 -13.11 -17.05 8.21
N CYS A 341 -13.12 -17.89 7.17
CA CYS A 341 -12.45 -19.19 7.18
C CYS A 341 -10.95 -19.09 7.46
N ALA A 342 -10.33 -17.94 7.16
CA ALA A 342 -8.94 -17.65 7.49
C ALA A 342 -8.70 -17.43 8.98
N PHE A 343 -9.72 -17.12 9.79
CA PHE A 343 -9.54 -16.75 11.19
C PHE A 343 -9.34 -17.94 12.13
N GLY A 344 -10.00 -19.07 11.85
CA GLY A 344 -9.99 -20.26 12.72
C GLY A 344 -8.58 -20.76 13.07
N PRO A 345 -7.72 -21.06 12.07
CA PRO A 345 -6.38 -21.57 12.32
C PRO A 345 -5.45 -20.60 13.06
N ILE A 346 -5.71 -19.29 12.96
CA ILE A 346 -4.93 -18.22 13.59
C ILE A 346 -5.64 -17.63 14.81
N GLY A 347 -6.70 -18.27 15.32
CA GLY A 347 -7.32 -17.90 16.59
C GLY A 347 -8.01 -16.54 16.64
N PHE A 348 -8.36 -15.94 15.50
CA PHE A 348 -9.15 -14.71 15.46
C PHE A 348 -10.65 -15.01 15.57
N THR A 349 -11.40 -14.14 16.24
CA THR A 349 -12.87 -14.20 16.28
C THR A 349 -13.45 -13.15 15.36
N ARG A 350 -14.46 -13.51 14.56
CA ARG A 350 -15.14 -12.57 13.67
C ARG A 350 -15.85 -11.47 14.46
N VAL A 351 -15.63 -10.22 14.07
CA VAL A 351 -16.32 -9.04 14.58
C VAL A 351 -17.52 -8.68 13.71
N ARG A 352 -17.31 -8.48 12.40
CA ARG A 352 -18.35 -8.13 11.42
C ARG A 352 -17.98 -8.52 10.00
#